data_AF-L5LHH9-F1
#
_entry.id   AF-L5LHH9-F1
#
_cell.length_a   1.000
_cell.length_b   1.000
_cell.length_c   1.000
_cell.angle_alpha   90.00
_cell.angle_beta   90.00
_cell.angle_gamma   90.00
#
_symmetry.space_group_name_H-M   'P 1'
#
loop_
_entity.id
_entity.type
_entity.pdbx_description
1 polymer ?
#
loop_
_entity_poly.entity_id
_entity_poly.type
_entity_poly.pdbx_seq_one_letter_code
_entity_poly.pdbx_strand_id
1 'polypeptide(L)'
;MTIYVPGPRLALLRRALFEKDMSDKMSSFLHIGDICSLYAEGSTNGFISTLGLVDDRCVVQPETGDLNNPPKKFRDCLFRLCPMNRYSAQKQFWKAAKPGANSTTDAVLLNKLHHAADLEKKQNETENRKLLGTVIQYGNVIQLLHLKSNKYLTVNKRLPALLEKNAMRVTLDEAGNEGSWFYIQPFYKLRSIRDSLEGRAVHEVERQQVRLFHAEQEKFLTCDEHRKQQHVFLRTTGRQSATSATSSKALGEGEVVQHDPCRGGAGYWNSLFRFKHLATGHYLAAEVDPDFEEECLEFQPPADPDQDASRSRLRNAQEKMVYSLVSVPEGNDISSIFELDPTTLRGGDSLVPRNSYVRLRHLCTNTWVHSTNIPIDKEEEKPVMLKIGTSPVKEDKEAFAIVPVSPAEVRDLDFANDASKVLGSIAGKLEKGTITQNERRSVTKLLEDLVYFVTGGTNSGQDVLEVVFSKPNRERQKLMREQNILKQIFKLLQAPFTDCGDGPMLRLEELGDQRHAPFRHICRLCYRVLRHSQQDYRKNQVGAGGR
;
A
#
# COMPACT_ATOMS: atom_id res chain seq x y z
N MET A 1 -2.03 -16.91 22.37
CA MET A 1 -0.77 -17.66 22.13
C MET A 1 0.42 -16.79 22.50
N THR A 2 1.54 -17.38 22.94
CA THR A 2 2.77 -16.60 23.20
C THR A 2 3.83 -16.99 22.17
N ILE A 3 4.38 -15.99 21.49
CA ILE A 3 5.40 -16.16 20.46
C ILE A 3 6.77 -15.93 21.12
N TYR A 4 7.63 -16.95 21.12
CA TYR A 4 8.94 -16.91 21.76
C TYR A 4 10.09 -16.84 20.74
N VAL A 5 11.15 -16.11 21.09
CA VAL A 5 12.45 -16.14 20.41
C VAL A 5 13.48 -16.77 21.35
N PRO A 6 14.36 -17.67 20.87
CA PRO A 6 15.31 -18.35 21.75
C PRO A 6 16.33 -17.37 22.38
N GLY A 7 16.34 -17.18 23.69
CA GLY A 7 17.36 -16.38 24.40
C GLY A 7 16.97 -15.98 25.83
N PRO A 8 17.92 -15.57 26.69
CA PRO A 8 17.71 -15.37 28.13
C PRO A 8 16.99 -14.07 28.52
N ARG A 9 16.64 -13.19 27.56
CA ARG A 9 15.92 -11.93 27.82
C ARG A 9 14.62 -11.90 27.01
N LEU A 10 13.50 -12.10 27.69
CA LEU A 10 12.19 -12.36 27.08
C LEU A 10 11.63 -11.12 26.37
N ALA A 11 11.56 -11.16 25.04
CA ALA A 11 10.66 -10.28 24.28
C ALA A 11 9.24 -10.86 24.38
N LEU A 12 8.36 -10.13 25.05
CA LEU A 12 7.05 -10.62 25.45
C LEU A 12 5.97 -10.11 24.50
N LEU A 13 5.77 -10.85 23.41
CA LEU A 13 4.49 -10.88 22.70
C LEU A 13 3.56 -11.78 23.54
N ARG A 14 3.14 -11.26 24.71
CA ARG A 14 2.49 -12.03 25.80
C ARG A 14 1.21 -12.73 25.36
N ARG A 15 0.48 -12.13 24.43
CA ARG A 15 -0.80 -12.63 23.94
C ARG A 15 -0.98 -12.12 22.52
N ALA A 16 -0.70 -12.96 21.53
CA ALA A 16 -1.27 -12.81 20.19
C ALA A 16 -2.49 -13.72 20.12
N LEU A 17 -3.66 -13.15 19.91
CA LEU A 17 -4.87 -13.88 19.60
C LEU A 17 -4.98 -14.08 18.09
N PHE A 18 -5.19 -15.33 17.69
CA PHE A 18 -5.88 -15.66 16.45
C PHE A 18 -7.33 -16.00 16.83
N GLU A 19 -8.09 -15.05 17.39
CA GLU A 19 -9.33 -15.42 18.10
C GLU A 19 -10.58 -15.50 17.24
N LYS A 20 -11.42 -16.39 17.76
CA LYS A 20 -12.59 -17.13 17.31
C LYS A 20 -13.82 -16.46 17.92
N ASP A 21 -14.85 -16.21 17.12
CA ASP A 21 -16.19 -16.02 17.66
C ASP A 21 -16.86 -17.38 17.84
N MET A 22 -17.52 -17.60 18.99
CA MET A 22 -18.14 -18.87 19.40
C MET A 22 -19.49 -19.17 18.71
N SER A 23 -19.65 -18.89 17.41
CA SER A 23 -20.93 -19.14 16.72
C SER A 23 -20.89 -20.08 15.51
N ASP A 24 -19.73 -20.40 14.91
CA ASP A 24 -19.69 -21.30 13.74
C ASP A 24 -18.95 -22.62 13.98
N LYS A 25 -19.64 -23.72 13.65
CA LYS A 25 -19.26 -25.14 13.82
C LYS A 25 -18.10 -25.65 12.93
N MET A 26 -17.21 -24.79 12.44
CA MET A 26 -16.02 -25.23 11.70
C MET A 26 -14.75 -24.61 12.29
N SER A 27 -14.12 -25.34 13.20
CA SER A 27 -12.74 -25.07 13.62
C SER A 27 -11.82 -25.23 12.41
N SER A 28 -11.28 -24.12 11.88
CA SER A 28 -10.18 -24.17 10.92
C SER A 28 -8.85 -24.21 11.67
N PHE A 29 -8.01 -25.19 11.32
CA PHE A 29 -6.62 -25.21 11.75
C PHE A 29 -5.83 -24.17 10.96
N LEU A 30 -4.78 -23.61 11.56
CA LEU A 30 -3.84 -22.76 10.85
C LEU A 30 -2.89 -23.61 10.01
N HIS A 31 -2.68 -23.19 8.77
CA HIS A 31 -1.79 -23.85 7.82
C HIS A 31 -0.62 -22.93 7.44
N ILE A 32 0.50 -23.55 7.06
CA ILE A 32 1.61 -22.82 6.46
C ILE A 32 1.14 -22.17 5.14
N GLY A 33 1.41 -20.88 4.98
CA GLY A 33 0.92 -20.08 3.88
C GLY A 33 -0.31 -19.24 4.22
N ASP A 34 -0.99 -19.53 5.33
CA ASP A 34 -2.11 -18.72 5.80
C ASP A 34 -1.64 -17.31 6.17
N ILE A 35 -2.56 -16.36 6.00
CA ILE A 35 -2.37 -14.97 6.34
C ILE A 35 -3.15 -14.69 7.62
N CYS A 36 -2.57 -13.85 8.46
CA CYS A 36 -3.09 -13.58 9.78
C CYS A 36 -2.68 -12.19 10.24
N SER A 37 -3.44 -11.64 11.18
CA SER A 37 -3.06 -10.43 11.90
C SER A 37 -2.72 -10.81 13.34
N LEU A 38 -1.81 -10.07 13.97
CA LEU A 38 -1.41 -10.29 15.35
C LEU A 38 -2.00 -9.19 16.23
N TYR A 39 -2.96 -9.54 17.08
CA TYR A 39 -3.53 -8.63 18.08
C TYR A 39 -2.89 -8.88 19.43
N ALA A 40 -2.19 -7.87 19.95
CA ALA A 40 -1.58 -7.88 21.28
C ALA A 40 -2.67 -7.64 22.34
N GLU A 41 -2.65 -8.42 23.42
CA GLU A 41 -3.50 -8.20 24.59
C GLU A 41 -2.70 -8.22 25.90
N GLY A 42 -3.02 -7.31 26.82
CA GLY A 42 -2.36 -7.21 28.11
C GLY A 42 -2.35 -5.77 28.62
N SER A 43 -1.16 -5.24 28.92
CA SER A 43 -0.98 -3.84 29.35
C SER A 43 -1.26 -2.82 28.23
N THR A 44 -1.15 -3.26 26.98
CA THR A 44 -1.45 -2.47 25.79
C THR A 44 -2.12 -3.39 24.79
N ASN A 45 -3.37 -3.09 24.46
CA ASN A 45 -4.15 -3.87 23.51
C ASN A 45 -4.07 -3.22 22.13
N GLY A 46 -3.87 -3.98 21.06
CA GLY A 46 -3.84 -3.41 19.72
C GLY A 46 -3.15 -4.30 18.68
N PHE A 47 -3.37 -4.00 17.41
CA PHE A 47 -2.72 -4.72 16.31
C PHE A 47 -1.23 -4.35 16.19
N ILE A 48 -0.42 -5.35 15.86
CA ILE A 48 0.97 -5.14 15.44
C ILE A 48 0.95 -4.63 13.99
N SER A 49 1.50 -3.44 13.81
CA SER A 49 1.57 -2.75 12.52
C SER A 49 2.99 -2.26 12.23
N THR A 50 3.23 -1.86 10.99
CA THR A 50 4.50 -1.32 10.51
C THR A 50 4.31 0.15 10.11
N LEU A 51 5.30 1.01 10.38
CA LEU A 51 5.24 2.44 10.03
C LEU A 51 5.62 2.69 8.56
N GLY A 52 5.01 1.93 7.65
CA GLY A 52 5.28 1.98 6.22
C GLY A 52 6.46 1.12 5.78
N LEU A 53 6.96 1.38 4.57
CA LEU A 53 8.02 0.58 3.92
C LEU A 53 9.45 1.05 4.23
N VAL A 54 9.58 2.33 4.59
CA VAL A 54 10.86 3.00 4.86
C VAL A 54 11.35 2.72 6.29
N ASP A 55 10.42 2.58 7.23
CA ASP A 55 10.74 2.34 8.64
C ASP A 55 10.71 0.84 8.95
N ASP A 56 11.84 0.31 9.41
CA ASP A 56 11.97 -1.11 9.75
C ASP A 56 11.40 -1.43 11.15
N ARG A 57 10.83 -0.45 11.87
CA ARG A 57 10.24 -0.62 13.21
C ARG A 57 8.83 -1.19 13.13
N CYS A 58 8.55 -2.12 14.05
CA CYS A 58 7.20 -2.62 14.32
C CYS A 58 6.62 -1.89 15.54
N VAL A 59 5.35 -1.52 15.46
CA VAL A 59 4.64 -0.77 16.51
C VAL A 59 3.31 -1.43 16.83
N VAL A 60 2.84 -1.24 18.06
CA VAL A 60 1.45 -1.54 18.44
C VAL A 60 0.75 -0.20 18.60
N GLN A 61 -0.36 -0.01 17.91
CA GLN A 61 -1.14 1.24 17.95
C GLN A 61 -2.47 1.00 18.68
N PRO A 62 -2.51 1.19 20.01
CA PRO A 62 -3.68 0.84 20.82
C PRO A 62 -4.94 1.66 20.50
N GLU A 63 -4.79 2.89 20.01
CA GLU A 63 -5.92 3.80 19.74
C GLU A 63 -6.51 3.65 18.33
N THR A 64 -5.90 2.84 17.46
CA THR A 64 -6.23 2.85 16.03
C THR A 64 -7.27 1.82 15.61
N GLY A 65 -7.61 0.87 16.49
CA GLY A 65 -8.63 -0.13 16.23
C GLY A 65 -8.65 -1.24 17.27
N ASP A 66 -9.81 -1.89 17.38
CA ASP A 66 -10.06 -3.06 18.21
C ASP A 66 -10.49 -4.25 17.34
N LEU A 67 -10.83 -5.38 17.97
CA LEU A 67 -11.22 -6.60 17.25
C LEU A 67 -12.52 -6.42 16.43
N ASN A 68 -13.40 -5.52 16.84
CA ASN A 68 -14.67 -5.27 16.14
C ASN A 68 -14.50 -4.20 15.06
N ASN A 69 -13.58 -3.26 15.27
CA ASN A 69 -13.31 -2.13 14.38
C ASN A 69 -11.82 -2.13 14.05
N PRO A 70 -11.39 -2.90 13.03
CA PRO A 70 -10.00 -2.94 12.63
C PRO A 70 -9.53 -1.57 12.13
N PRO A 71 -8.23 -1.26 12.25
CA PRO A 71 -7.69 0.03 11.83
C PRO A 71 -7.89 0.29 10.33
N LYS A 72 -8.06 1.57 9.95
CA LYS A 72 -8.19 1.99 8.53
C LYS A 72 -7.05 1.49 7.63
N LYS A 73 -5.88 1.20 8.20
CA LYS A 73 -4.70 0.62 7.53
C LYS A 73 -4.45 -0.83 7.94
N PHE A 74 -5.50 -1.65 8.03
CA PHE A 74 -5.38 -3.05 8.44
C PHE A 74 -4.38 -3.87 7.59
N ARG A 75 -4.20 -3.51 6.31
CA ARG A 75 -3.19 -4.11 5.43
C ARG A 75 -1.75 -4.03 5.99
N ASP A 76 -1.45 -3.02 6.81
CA ASP A 76 -0.14 -2.84 7.45
C ASP A 76 0.06 -3.78 8.67
N CYS A 77 -0.97 -4.55 9.03
CA CYS A 77 -0.98 -5.48 10.17
C CYS A 77 -0.93 -6.95 9.74
N LEU A 78 -0.88 -7.24 8.44
CA LEU A 78 -1.01 -8.60 7.90
C LEU A 78 0.34 -9.31 7.77
N PHE A 79 0.39 -10.53 8.29
CA PHE A 79 1.55 -11.42 8.25
C PHE A 79 1.18 -12.76 7.64
N ARG A 80 2.03 -13.27 6.76
CA ARG A 80 1.98 -14.62 6.22
C ARG A 80 2.80 -15.56 7.10
N LEU A 81 2.23 -16.71 7.43
CA LEU A 81 2.90 -17.79 8.15
C LEU A 81 3.80 -18.55 7.19
N CYS A 82 5.11 -18.45 7.40
CA CYS A 82 6.13 -19.14 6.61
C CYS A 82 6.80 -20.23 7.43
N PRO A 83 7.26 -21.32 6.81
CA PRO A 83 8.04 -22.34 7.49
C PRO A 83 9.48 -21.81 7.74
N MET A 84 10.26 -22.59 8.48
CA MET A 84 11.62 -22.24 8.85
C MET A 84 12.59 -22.27 7.65
N ASN A 85 13.13 -21.10 7.29
CA ASN A 85 14.24 -20.99 6.34
C ASN A 85 15.59 -21.30 6.99
N ARG A 86 16.54 -21.79 6.18
CA ARG A 86 17.95 -21.93 6.53
C ARG A 86 18.73 -20.67 6.18
N TYR A 87 19.63 -20.26 7.07
CA TYR A 87 20.39 -19.00 6.97
C TYR A 87 21.92 -19.19 7.07
N SER A 88 22.39 -20.43 6.97
CA SER A 88 23.79 -20.79 7.18
C SER A 88 24.74 -20.13 6.18
N ALA A 89 24.47 -20.27 4.88
CA ALA A 89 25.30 -19.74 3.81
C ALA A 89 25.20 -18.21 3.74
N GLN A 90 23.98 -17.66 3.86
CA GLN A 90 23.77 -16.21 3.91
C GLN A 90 24.54 -15.54 5.06
N LYS A 91 24.53 -16.14 6.25
CA LYS A 91 25.28 -15.63 7.40
C LYS A 91 26.80 -15.62 7.15
N GLN A 92 27.33 -16.63 6.49
CA GLN A 92 28.75 -16.69 6.12
C GLN A 92 29.10 -15.59 5.11
N PHE A 93 28.28 -15.43 4.07
CA PHE A 93 28.43 -14.36 3.08
C PHE A 93 28.41 -12.97 3.74
N TRP A 94 27.40 -12.66 4.54
CA TRP A 94 27.29 -11.36 5.23
C TRP A 94 28.41 -11.12 6.26
N LYS A 95 28.98 -12.18 6.83
CA LYS A 95 30.16 -12.05 7.71
C LYS A 95 31.41 -11.70 6.90
N ALA A 96 31.58 -12.29 5.73
CA ALA A 96 32.71 -12.06 4.83
C ALA A 96 32.60 -10.71 4.07
N ALA A 97 31.38 -10.24 3.81
CA ALA A 97 31.11 -8.98 3.11
C ALA A 97 31.23 -7.73 3.99
N LYS A 98 31.37 -7.87 5.32
CA LYS A 98 31.46 -6.71 6.23
C LYS A 98 32.83 -6.02 6.12
N PRO A 99 32.86 -4.70 5.87
CA PRO A 99 34.12 -3.94 5.85
C PRO A 99 34.75 -3.98 7.24
N GLY A 100 35.92 -4.62 7.37
CA GLY A 100 36.67 -4.75 8.64
C GLY A 100 36.94 -6.19 9.10
N ALA A 101 36.38 -7.20 8.43
CA ALA A 101 36.76 -8.61 8.67
C ALA A 101 37.85 -9.04 7.67
N ASN A 102 39.13 -8.89 8.05
CA ASN A 102 40.34 -9.29 7.32
C ASN A 102 40.53 -8.65 5.93
N SER A 103 41.66 -7.96 5.73
CA SER A 103 41.97 -7.11 4.57
C SER A 103 42.19 -7.81 3.22
N THR A 104 41.78 -9.07 3.06
CA THR A 104 41.99 -9.88 1.84
C THR A 104 40.93 -11.00 1.71
N THR A 105 39.64 -10.68 1.76
CA THR A 105 38.64 -11.65 1.29
C THR A 105 38.78 -11.76 -0.23
N ASP A 106 39.33 -12.88 -0.72
CA ASP A 106 39.48 -13.16 -2.15
C ASP A 106 38.15 -12.89 -2.86
N ALA A 107 38.15 -12.05 -3.90
CA ALA A 107 36.95 -11.75 -4.68
C ALA A 107 36.30 -13.04 -5.22
N VAL A 108 37.11 -14.05 -5.51
CA VAL A 108 36.67 -15.40 -5.89
C VAL A 108 35.92 -16.10 -4.75
N LEU A 109 36.43 -16.01 -3.52
CA LEU A 109 35.76 -16.58 -2.34
C LEU A 109 34.45 -15.85 -2.06
N LEU A 110 34.43 -14.52 -2.14
CA LEU A 110 33.22 -13.73 -1.94
C LEU A 110 32.15 -14.09 -2.98
N ASN A 111 32.52 -14.24 -4.25
CA ASN A 111 31.61 -14.67 -5.31
C ASN A 111 31.10 -16.11 -5.09
N LYS A 112 31.95 -17.04 -4.62
CA LYS A 112 31.51 -18.39 -4.26
C LYS A 112 30.51 -18.38 -3.10
N LEU A 113 30.76 -17.56 -2.08
CA LEU A 113 29.85 -17.40 -0.95
C LEU A 113 28.52 -16.75 -1.36
N HIS A 114 28.56 -15.76 -2.28
CA HIS A 114 27.35 -15.17 -2.86
C HIS A 114 26.52 -16.23 -3.60
N HIS A 115 27.16 -17.03 -4.46
CA HIS A 115 26.47 -18.09 -5.19
C HIS A 115 25.88 -19.16 -4.24
N ALA A 116 26.61 -19.54 -3.19
CA ALA A 116 26.10 -20.45 -2.17
C ALA A 116 24.89 -19.88 -1.41
N ALA A 117 24.90 -18.58 -1.09
CA ALA A 117 23.78 -17.90 -0.46
C ALA A 117 22.54 -17.85 -1.39
N ASP A 118 22.74 -17.61 -2.70
CA ASP A 118 21.66 -17.64 -3.69
C ASP A 118 21.04 -19.03 -3.87
N LEU A 119 21.88 -20.07 -3.87
CA LEU A 119 21.42 -21.46 -3.94
C LEU A 119 20.61 -21.83 -2.68
N GLU A 120 21.08 -21.45 -1.49
CA GLU A 120 20.35 -21.64 -0.23
C GLU A 120 18.98 -20.94 -0.28
N LYS A 121 18.91 -19.71 -0.81
CA LYS A 121 17.65 -18.98 -0.96
C LYS A 121 16.68 -19.69 -1.91
N LYS A 122 17.15 -20.16 -3.07
CA LYS A 122 16.32 -20.93 -4.03
C LYS A 122 15.84 -22.27 -3.44
N GLN A 123 16.68 -22.91 -2.63
CA GLN A 123 16.31 -24.12 -1.92
C GLN A 123 15.21 -23.85 -0.90
N ASN A 124 15.37 -22.81 -0.07
CA ASN A 124 14.34 -22.38 0.89
C ASN A 124 13.01 -22.10 0.18
N GLU A 125 13.01 -21.35 -0.94
CA GLU A 125 11.78 -21.08 -1.71
C GLU A 125 11.10 -22.36 -2.21
N THR A 126 11.88 -23.37 -2.60
CA THR A 126 11.36 -24.66 -3.08
C THR A 126 10.82 -25.52 -1.94
N GLU A 127 11.49 -25.57 -0.79
CA GLU A 127 11.01 -26.24 0.41
C GLU A 127 9.74 -25.55 0.94
N ASN A 128 9.71 -24.22 0.95
CA ASN A 128 8.53 -23.45 1.38
C ASN A 128 7.31 -23.77 0.53
N ARG A 129 7.46 -23.87 -0.79
CA ARG A 129 6.37 -24.26 -1.70
C ARG A 129 5.81 -25.65 -1.40
N LYS A 130 6.67 -26.60 -1.00
CA LYS A 130 6.25 -27.97 -0.65
C LYS A 130 5.48 -28.04 0.67
N LEU A 131 5.76 -27.12 1.60
CA LEU A 131 5.15 -27.08 2.92
C LEU A 131 3.86 -26.24 2.98
N LEU A 132 3.50 -25.55 1.90
CA LEU A 132 2.24 -24.79 1.82
C LEU A 132 1.04 -25.72 2.09
N GLY A 133 0.11 -25.28 2.93
CA GLY A 133 -1.09 -26.03 3.31
C GLY A 133 -0.87 -27.07 4.42
N THR A 134 0.35 -27.20 4.97
CA THR A 134 0.57 -28.09 6.12
C THR A 134 0.05 -27.48 7.42
N VAL A 135 -0.63 -28.28 8.24
CA VAL A 135 -1.17 -27.82 9.54
C VAL A 135 -0.02 -27.49 10.49
N ILE A 136 -0.08 -26.33 11.14
CA ILE A 136 0.91 -25.90 12.11
C ILE A 136 0.56 -26.50 13.48
N GLN A 137 1.56 -27.00 14.20
CA GLN A 137 1.40 -27.54 15.55
C GLN A 137 2.13 -26.69 16.59
N TYR A 138 1.66 -26.71 17.85
CA TYR A 138 2.38 -26.10 18.96
C TYR A 138 3.78 -26.73 19.10
N GLY A 139 4.81 -25.89 19.25
CA GLY A 139 6.21 -26.30 19.26
C GLY A 139 6.92 -26.22 17.91
N ASN A 140 6.18 -26.07 16.80
CA ASN A 140 6.80 -25.84 15.50
C ASN A 140 7.44 -24.45 15.45
N VAL A 141 8.51 -24.36 14.65
CA VAL A 141 9.17 -23.10 14.34
C VAL A 141 8.50 -22.50 13.11
N ILE A 142 8.04 -21.26 13.24
CA ILE A 142 7.48 -20.48 12.13
C ILE A 142 8.27 -19.19 11.91
N GLN A 143 8.02 -18.58 10.76
CA GLN A 143 8.46 -17.24 10.43
C GLN A 143 7.25 -16.39 10.04
N LEU A 144 7.32 -15.10 10.35
CA LEU A 144 6.26 -14.15 10.07
C LEU A 144 6.74 -13.20 8.98
N LEU A 145 6.18 -13.33 7.79
CA LEU A 145 6.48 -12.46 6.65
C LEU A 145 5.41 -11.37 6.55
N HIS A 146 5.80 -10.11 6.72
CA HIS A 146 4.86 -9.01 6.58
C HIS A 146 4.47 -8.83 5.10
N LEU A 147 3.17 -8.85 4.79
CA LEU A 147 2.69 -8.90 3.39
C LEU A 147 3.04 -7.65 2.59
N LYS A 148 2.87 -6.47 3.18
CA LYS A 148 3.09 -5.20 2.47
C LYS A 148 4.57 -4.94 2.22
N SER A 149 5.43 -5.17 3.21
CA SER A 149 6.87 -4.94 3.06
C SER A 149 7.64 -6.10 2.46
N ASN A 150 7.05 -7.29 2.45
CA ASN A 150 7.75 -8.52 2.06
C ASN A 150 9.05 -8.73 2.87
N LYS A 151 9.05 -8.30 4.13
CA LYS A 151 10.16 -8.44 5.09
C LYS A 151 9.74 -9.35 6.24
N TYR A 152 10.66 -10.15 6.74
CA TYR A 152 10.46 -11.03 7.89
C TYR A 152 10.57 -10.26 9.20
N LEU A 153 9.61 -10.50 10.10
CA LEU A 153 9.70 -10.05 11.47
C LEU A 153 10.89 -10.73 12.15
N THR A 154 11.74 -9.94 12.79
CA THR A 154 13.04 -10.41 13.30
C THR A 154 13.35 -9.76 14.64
N VAL A 155 13.82 -10.57 15.59
CA VAL A 155 14.25 -10.07 16.90
C VAL A 155 15.76 -10.02 16.99
N ASN A 156 16.28 -8.82 17.25
CA ASN A 156 17.71 -8.60 17.40
C ASN A 156 18.12 -8.74 18.88
N LYS A 157 18.77 -9.86 19.19
CA LYS A 157 19.25 -10.18 20.55
C LYS A 157 20.42 -9.30 21.01
N ARG A 158 21.11 -8.62 20.08
CA ARG A 158 22.30 -7.81 20.37
C ARG A 158 21.98 -6.34 20.63
N LEU A 159 20.80 -5.88 20.19
CA LEU A 159 20.39 -4.50 20.34
C LEU A 159 19.20 -4.38 21.30
N PRO A 160 19.28 -3.53 22.34
CA PRO A 160 18.14 -3.27 23.20
C PRO A 160 17.04 -2.51 22.44
N ALA A 161 15.80 -2.66 22.89
CA ALA A 161 14.68 -1.88 22.41
C ALA A 161 14.92 -0.38 22.65
N LEU A 162 14.27 0.47 21.85
CA LEU A 162 14.49 1.92 21.88
C LEU A 162 13.94 2.57 23.16
N LEU A 163 12.82 2.05 23.67
CA LEU A 163 12.12 2.58 24.84
C LEU A 163 12.46 1.77 26.11
N GLU A 164 12.47 0.44 26.00
CA GLU A 164 12.75 -0.45 27.11
C GLU A 164 14.15 -1.07 27.02
N LYS A 165 15.05 -0.63 27.91
CA LYS A 165 16.45 -1.12 27.92
C LYS A 165 16.59 -2.61 28.23
N ASN A 166 15.57 -3.21 28.86
CA ASN A 166 15.55 -4.63 29.23
C ASN A 166 14.91 -5.53 28.16
N ALA A 167 14.28 -4.95 27.14
CA ALA A 167 13.65 -5.67 26.04
C ALA A 167 14.58 -5.74 24.82
N MET A 168 14.37 -6.76 23.97
CA MET A 168 15.07 -6.88 22.69
C MET A 168 14.38 -6.03 21.62
N ARG A 169 15.15 -5.55 20.65
CA ARG A 169 14.61 -4.81 19.51
C ARG A 169 13.97 -5.75 18.49
N VAL A 170 12.78 -5.39 18.02
CA VAL A 170 12.09 -6.06 16.91
C VAL A 170 12.22 -5.18 15.66
N THR A 171 12.62 -5.78 14.54
CA THR A 171 12.80 -5.11 13.26
C THR A 171 12.30 -5.98 12.11
N LEU A 172 11.98 -5.36 10.97
CA LEU A 172 11.71 -6.05 9.72
C LEU A 172 13.01 -6.21 8.93
N ASP A 173 13.27 -7.42 8.44
CA ASP A 173 14.46 -7.76 7.65
C ASP A 173 14.06 -8.42 6.33
N GLU A 174 14.62 -8.00 5.20
CA GLU A 174 14.24 -8.49 3.87
C GLU A 174 14.62 -9.97 3.65
N ALA A 175 15.80 -10.38 4.11
CA ALA A 175 16.25 -11.76 3.98
C ALA A 175 15.74 -12.62 5.14
N GLY A 176 15.54 -12.01 6.30
CA GLY A 176 15.38 -12.71 7.57
C GLY A 176 16.71 -13.27 8.07
N ASN A 177 16.72 -13.71 9.32
CA ASN A 177 17.89 -14.35 9.93
C ASN A 177 17.46 -15.32 11.05
N GLU A 178 18.44 -15.86 11.79
CA GLU A 178 18.21 -16.78 12.92
C GLU A 178 17.31 -16.18 14.02
N GLY A 179 17.20 -14.85 14.09
CA GLY A 179 16.29 -14.12 14.98
C GLY A 179 14.85 -14.00 14.47
N SER A 180 14.58 -14.47 13.25
CA SER A 180 13.24 -14.54 12.63
C SER A 180 12.55 -15.87 12.90
N TRP A 181 13.18 -16.77 13.67
CA TRP A 181 12.60 -18.05 14.09
C TRP A 181 11.78 -17.88 15.36
N PHE A 182 10.51 -18.22 15.27
CA PHE A 182 9.55 -18.08 16.35
C PHE A 182 9.01 -19.44 16.77
N TYR A 183 9.05 -19.70 18.08
CA TYR A 183 8.41 -20.87 18.67
C TYR A 183 7.00 -20.52 19.12
N ILE A 184 6.07 -21.38 18.74
CA ILE A 184 4.67 -21.26 19.10
C ILE A 184 4.41 -22.09 20.35
N GLN A 185 3.95 -21.46 21.43
CA GLN A 185 3.56 -22.17 22.65
C GLN A 185 2.14 -21.82 23.11
N PRO A 186 1.39 -22.79 23.66
CA PRO A 186 0.08 -22.54 24.22
C PRO A 186 0.22 -21.70 25.48
N PHE A 187 -0.61 -20.66 25.59
CA PHE A 187 -0.62 -19.80 26.78
C PHE A 187 -1.41 -20.46 27.92
N TYR A 188 -2.56 -21.06 27.58
CA TYR A 188 -3.40 -21.80 28.51
C TYR A 188 -2.99 -23.27 28.53
N LYS A 189 -3.06 -23.89 29.71
CA LYS A 189 -2.75 -25.32 29.93
C LYS A 189 -3.76 -26.29 29.30
N LEU A 190 -4.68 -25.80 28.48
CA LEU A 190 -5.71 -26.59 27.78
C LEU A 190 -5.14 -27.40 26.61
N ARG A 191 -3.96 -27.04 26.10
CA ARG A 191 -3.29 -27.71 24.98
C ARG A 191 -1.82 -27.99 25.29
N SER A 192 -1.29 -29.00 24.63
CA SER A 192 0.08 -29.48 24.75
C SER A 192 0.90 -29.21 23.48
N ILE A 193 2.22 -29.33 23.61
CA ILE A 193 3.14 -29.32 22.46
C ILE A 193 2.74 -30.49 21.54
N ARG A 194 2.74 -30.26 20.22
CA ARG A 194 2.27 -31.14 19.13
C ARG A 194 0.77 -31.11 18.85
N ASP A 195 -0.05 -30.45 19.66
CA ASP A 195 -1.44 -30.23 19.31
C ASP A 195 -1.54 -29.28 18.11
N SER A 196 -2.54 -29.49 17.25
CA SER A 196 -2.80 -28.60 16.12
C SER A 196 -3.16 -27.20 16.59
N LEU A 197 -2.63 -26.21 15.88
CA LEU A 197 -2.94 -24.82 16.14
C LEU A 197 -4.31 -24.49 15.57
N GLU A 198 -5.26 -24.31 16.46
CA GLU A 198 -6.49 -23.61 16.14
C GLU A 198 -6.24 -22.11 16.21
N GLY A 199 -6.64 -21.44 15.15
CA GLY A 199 -6.59 -19.99 15.06
C GLY A 199 -7.40 -19.55 13.86
N ARG A 200 -7.97 -18.36 13.95
CA ARG A 200 -8.69 -17.77 12.83
C ARG A 200 -7.66 -17.25 11.81
N ALA A 201 -7.45 -17.99 10.73
CA ALA A 201 -6.79 -17.43 9.56
C ALA A 201 -7.61 -16.23 9.10
N VAL A 202 -6.95 -15.09 8.91
CA VAL A 202 -7.55 -14.02 8.12
C VAL A 202 -7.47 -14.53 6.71
N HIS A 203 -8.56 -15.11 6.22
CA HIS A 203 -8.67 -15.41 4.81
C HIS A 203 -8.59 -14.06 4.09
N GLU A 204 -7.40 -13.71 3.62
CA GLU A 204 -7.28 -12.72 2.57
C GLU A 204 -8.03 -13.35 1.39
N VAL A 205 -9.26 -12.89 1.12
CA VAL A 205 -9.47 -12.51 -0.29
C VAL A 205 -8.35 -11.58 -0.53
N GLU A 206 -7.57 -11.88 -1.55
CA GLU A 206 -6.80 -10.86 -2.24
C GLU A 206 -7.65 -9.60 -2.20
N ARG A 207 -7.33 -8.66 -1.30
CA ARG A 207 -7.98 -7.36 -1.29
C ARG A 207 -7.52 -6.78 -2.60
N GLN A 208 -8.35 -7.02 -3.61
CA GLN A 208 -7.78 -7.19 -4.93
C GLN A 208 -7.46 -5.80 -5.39
N GLN A 209 -6.19 -5.58 -5.65
CA GLN A 209 -5.73 -4.32 -6.20
C GLN A 209 -6.18 -4.31 -7.64
N VAL A 210 -7.12 -3.44 -7.95
CA VAL A 210 -7.83 -3.42 -9.22
C VAL A 210 -7.81 -2.03 -9.82
N ARG A 211 -7.85 -1.99 -11.14
CA ARG A 211 -8.22 -0.81 -11.91
C ARG A 211 -9.56 -1.10 -12.57
N LEU A 212 -10.50 -0.18 -12.40
CA LEU A 212 -11.77 -0.23 -13.11
C LEU A 212 -11.59 0.48 -14.45
N PHE A 213 -11.68 -0.30 -15.54
CA PHE A 213 -11.58 0.21 -16.91
C PHE A 213 -12.94 0.16 -17.57
N HIS A 214 -13.47 1.31 -17.98
CA HIS A 214 -14.73 1.38 -18.69
C HIS A 214 -14.56 0.85 -20.12
N ALA A 215 -15.32 -0.18 -20.49
CA ALA A 215 -15.14 -0.88 -21.77
C ALA A 215 -15.53 0.01 -22.97
N GLU A 216 -16.69 0.67 -22.92
CA GLU A 216 -17.20 1.47 -24.04
C GLU A 216 -16.40 2.77 -24.25
N GLN A 217 -16.24 3.56 -23.19
CA GLN A 217 -15.52 4.83 -23.21
C GLN A 217 -14.00 4.67 -23.34
N GLU A 218 -13.47 3.45 -23.17
CA GLU A 218 -12.04 3.15 -23.07
C GLU A 218 -11.28 4.07 -22.10
N LYS A 219 -11.80 4.24 -20.87
CA LYS A 219 -11.22 5.14 -19.87
C LYS A 219 -11.07 4.44 -18.52
N PHE A 220 -10.02 4.80 -17.78
CA PHE A 220 -9.86 4.36 -16.40
C PHE A 220 -10.65 5.25 -15.45
N LEU A 221 -11.28 4.63 -14.47
CA LEU A 221 -11.82 5.31 -13.30
C LEU A 221 -10.67 5.84 -12.44
N THR A 222 -10.69 7.12 -12.11
CA THR A 222 -9.66 7.79 -11.31
C THR A 222 -10.26 8.65 -10.23
N CYS A 223 -9.55 8.78 -9.11
CA CYS A 223 -9.87 9.73 -8.05
C CYS A 223 -8.71 10.71 -7.89
N ASP A 224 -9.00 12.01 -7.92
CA ASP A 224 -7.98 13.05 -7.75
C ASP A 224 -8.54 14.30 -7.07
N GLU A 225 -7.63 15.11 -6.52
CA GLU A 225 -7.97 16.41 -5.95
C GLU A 225 -8.09 17.46 -7.05
N HIS A 226 -9.27 18.07 -7.18
CA HIS A 226 -9.51 19.24 -8.01
C HIS A 226 -10.20 20.31 -7.15
N ARG A 227 -9.73 21.56 -7.19
CA ARG A 227 -10.25 22.68 -6.37
C ARG A 227 -10.37 22.36 -4.87
N LYS A 228 -9.40 21.63 -4.31
CA LYS A 228 -9.37 21.19 -2.89
C LYS A 228 -10.48 20.20 -2.50
N GLN A 229 -11.19 19.64 -3.47
CA GLN A 229 -12.18 18.57 -3.27
C GLN A 229 -11.74 17.32 -4.02
N GLN A 230 -12.09 16.14 -3.48
CA GLN A 230 -11.79 14.86 -4.11
C GLN A 230 -12.92 14.49 -5.06
N HIS A 231 -12.60 14.31 -6.34
CA HIS A 231 -13.58 13.92 -7.35
C HIS A 231 -13.23 12.55 -7.93
N VAL A 232 -14.28 11.77 -8.20
CA VAL A 232 -14.18 10.51 -8.94
C VAL A 232 -14.64 10.76 -10.37
N PHE A 233 -13.84 10.37 -11.35
CA PHE A 233 -14.09 10.67 -12.77
C PHE A 233 -13.46 9.66 -13.72
N LEU A 234 -13.99 9.57 -14.94
CA LEU A 234 -13.33 8.89 -16.05
C LEU A 234 -12.33 9.83 -16.69
N ARG A 235 -11.06 9.40 -16.73
CA ARG A 235 -9.97 10.21 -17.27
C ARG A 235 -9.82 10.02 -18.77
N THR A 236 -9.94 11.10 -19.54
CA THR A 236 -9.63 11.11 -20.97
C THR A 236 -8.11 11.06 -21.20
N THR A 237 -7.67 10.25 -22.18
CA THR A 237 -6.26 10.08 -22.53
C THR A 237 -6.04 10.27 -24.03
N GLY A 238 -4.99 11.01 -24.40
CA GLY A 238 -4.56 11.17 -25.79
C GLY A 238 -3.57 10.09 -26.26
N ARG A 239 -3.50 8.94 -25.58
CA ARG A 239 -2.64 7.82 -26.00
C ARG A 239 -3.38 6.95 -27.01
N GLN A 240 -2.65 6.38 -27.98
CA GLN A 240 -3.21 5.45 -28.97
C GLN A 240 -3.87 4.22 -28.34
N SER A 241 -3.37 3.78 -27.18
CA SER A 241 -3.96 2.69 -26.39
C SER A 241 -4.32 3.21 -25.01
N ALA A 242 -5.60 3.18 -24.67
CA ALA A 242 -6.10 3.61 -23.37
C ALA A 242 -5.60 2.73 -22.22
N THR A 243 -5.49 1.42 -22.43
CA THR A 243 -5.00 0.46 -21.42
C THR A 243 -3.56 0.72 -21.00
N SER A 244 -2.75 1.35 -21.87
CA SER A 244 -1.39 1.79 -21.54
C SER A 244 -1.34 3.01 -20.62
N ALA A 245 -2.44 3.73 -20.43
CA ALA A 245 -2.51 4.97 -19.65
C ALA A 245 -2.69 4.71 -18.14
N THR A 246 -2.01 3.71 -17.59
CA THR A 246 -2.06 3.34 -16.17
C THR A 246 -1.62 4.49 -15.28
N SER A 247 -2.36 4.84 -14.24
CA SER A 247 -1.96 5.86 -13.24
C SER A 247 -2.06 5.30 -11.84
N SER A 248 -1.26 5.86 -10.93
CA SER A 248 -1.36 5.57 -9.49
C SER A 248 -2.69 6.04 -8.88
N LYS A 249 -3.35 7.02 -9.51
CA LYS A 249 -4.65 7.58 -9.09
C LYS A 249 -5.87 6.77 -9.56
N ALA A 250 -5.64 5.69 -10.31
CA ALA A 250 -6.67 4.76 -10.79
C ALA A 250 -6.74 3.49 -9.93
N LEU A 251 -5.94 3.42 -8.86
CA LEU A 251 -5.76 2.21 -8.08
C LEU A 251 -6.82 2.11 -6.99
N GLY A 252 -7.66 1.10 -7.11
CA GLY A 252 -8.64 0.70 -6.10
C GLY A 252 -8.23 -0.58 -5.39
N GLU A 253 -8.71 -0.75 -4.16
CA GLU A 253 -8.69 -1.96 -3.37
C GLU A 253 -10.15 -2.43 -3.25
N GLY A 254 -10.47 -3.57 -3.84
CA GLY A 254 -11.78 -4.21 -3.73
C GLY A 254 -11.83 -5.03 -2.44
N GLU A 255 -12.77 -4.70 -1.55
CA GLU A 255 -13.01 -5.39 -0.29
C GLU A 255 -14.38 -6.07 -0.33
N VAL A 256 -14.44 -7.37 0.02
CA VAL A 256 -15.70 -8.11 0.17
C VAL A 256 -16.27 -7.78 1.56
N VAL A 257 -17.50 -7.28 1.59
CA VAL A 257 -18.19 -6.98 2.85
C VAL A 257 -18.59 -8.28 3.52
N GLN A 258 -18.11 -8.48 4.75
CA GLN A 258 -18.48 -9.61 5.59
C GLN A 258 -19.03 -9.14 6.92
N HIS A 259 -19.78 -10.02 7.59
CA HIS A 259 -20.27 -9.78 8.95
C HIS A 259 -19.13 -9.60 9.96
N ASP A 260 -17.97 -10.23 9.72
CA ASP A 260 -16.76 -10.03 10.53
C ASP A 260 -15.81 -9.03 9.86
N PRO A 261 -15.58 -7.85 10.47
CA PRO A 261 -14.71 -6.80 9.91
C PRO A 261 -13.24 -7.22 9.75
N CYS A 262 -12.78 -8.20 10.54
CA CYS A 262 -11.42 -8.73 10.44
C CYS A 262 -11.27 -9.79 9.33
N ARG A 263 -12.38 -10.18 8.67
CA ARG A 263 -12.42 -11.30 7.75
C ARG A 263 -12.60 -10.83 6.31
N GLY A 264 -11.72 -11.32 5.44
CA GLY A 264 -11.99 -11.41 4.01
C GLY A 264 -12.52 -12.81 3.67
N GLY A 265 -13.15 -12.97 2.51
CA GLY A 265 -13.42 -14.29 1.90
C GLY A 265 -13.72 -14.15 0.40
N ALA A 266 -13.32 -15.16 -0.37
CA ALA A 266 -13.29 -15.08 -1.83
C ALA A 266 -14.56 -14.42 -2.41
N GLY A 267 -14.39 -13.44 -3.30
CA GLY A 267 -15.53 -12.71 -3.87
C GLY A 267 -16.35 -13.61 -4.78
N TYR A 268 -17.60 -13.84 -4.42
CA TYR A 268 -18.60 -14.49 -5.27
C TYR A 268 -19.47 -13.42 -5.94
N TRP A 269 -20.21 -13.78 -6.99
CA TRP A 269 -21.08 -12.81 -7.68
C TRP A 269 -22.19 -12.26 -6.78
N ASN A 270 -22.69 -13.06 -5.84
CA ASN A 270 -23.66 -12.63 -4.83
C ASN A 270 -23.04 -11.89 -3.63
N SER A 271 -21.72 -11.62 -3.65
CA SER A 271 -21.05 -10.89 -2.59
C SER A 271 -21.25 -9.38 -2.74
N LEU A 272 -21.24 -8.69 -1.61
CA LEU A 272 -21.25 -7.23 -1.55
C LEU A 272 -19.81 -6.73 -1.55
N PHE A 273 -19.53 -5.69 -2.34
CA PHE A 273 -18.19 -5.14 -2.53
C PHE A 273 -18.12 -3.67 -2.12
N ARG A 274 -16.97 -3.28 -1.56
CA ARG A 274 -16.57 -1.89 -1.34
C ARG A 274 -15.29 -1.62 -2.12
N PHE A 275 -15.20 -0.43 -2.70
CA PHE A 275 -14.01 0.00 -3.43
C PHE A 275 -13.34 1.13 -2.68
N LYS A 276 -12.08 0.93 -2.30
CA LYS A 276 -11.26 1.93 -1.60
C LYS A 276 -10.16 2.44 -2.49
N HIS A 277 -10.00 3.75 -2.62
CA HIS A 277 -8.91 4.35 -3.37
C HIS A 277 -7.60 4.24 -2.58
N LEU A 278 -6.56 3.64 -3.18
CA LEU A 278 -5.32 3.31 -2.48
C LEU A 278 -4.49 4.53 -2.05
N ALA A 279 -4.50 5.61 -2.84
CA ALA A 279 -3.66 6.78 -2.54
C ALA A 279 -4.26 7.67 -1.42
N THR A 280 -5.57 7.86 -1.39
CA THR A 280 -6.26 8.70 -0.39
C THR A 280 -6.82 7.90 0.78
N GLY A 281 -7.16 6.63 0.57
CA GLY A 281 -7.83 5.78 1.54
C GLY A 281 -9.35 6.01 1.63
N HIS A 282 -9.92 6.83 0.75
CA HIS A 282 -11.36 7.08 0.68
C HIS A 282 -12.10 5.94 -0.03
N TYR A 283 -13.38 5.79 0.24
CA TYR A 283 -14.25 4.81 -0.39
C TYR A 283 -15.07 5.46 -1.50
N LEU A 284 -15.35 4.67 -2.54
CA LEU A 284 -16.31 5.03 -3.57
C LEU A 284 -17.72 4.95 -2.98
N ALA A 285 -18.54 5.96 -3.21
CA ALA A 285 -19.94 5.98 -2.84
C ALA A 285 -20.78 6.67 -3.94
N ALA A 286 -22.10 6.59 -3.84
CA ALA A 286 -23.00 7.39 -4.67
C ALA A 286 -23.88 8.28 -3.80
N GLU A 287 -23.91 9.58 -4.12
CA GLU A 287 -24.69 10.61 -3.43
C GLU A 287 -25.54 11.39 -4.43
N VAL A 288 -26.55 12.11 -3.93
CA VAL A 288 -27.44 12.94 -4.77
C VAL A 288 -26.58 13.98 -5.48
N ASP A 289 -26.81 14.16 -6.78
CA ASP A 289 -26.08 15.14 -7.56
C ASP A 289 -26.48 16.58 -7.14
N PRO A 290 -25.54 17.45 -6.71
CA PRO A 290 -25.87 18.83 -6.35
C PRO A 290 -26.49 19.62 -7.50
N ASP A 291 -26.10 19.30 -8.75
CA ASP A 291 -26.68 19.91 -9.95
C ASP A 291 -28.19 19.60 -10.07
N PHE A 292 -28.65 18.48 -9.50
CA PHE A 292 -30.06 18.12 -9.43
C PHE A 292 -30.80 18.83 -8.29
N GLU A 293 -30.14 19.09 -7.16
CA GLU A 293 -30.73 19.86 -6.05
C GLU A 293 -30.96 21.33 -6.42
N GLU A 294 -30.00 21.97 -7.10
CA GLU A 294 -30.16 23.35 -7.57
C GLU A 294 -31.30 23.48 -8.61
N GLU A 295 -31.42 22.54 -9.55
CA GLU A 295 -32.56 22.53 -10.49
C GLU A 295 -33.91 22.27 -9.79
N CYS A 296 -33.95 21.42 -8.75
CA CYS A 296 -35.18 21.21 -7.98
C CYS A 296 -35.60 22.46 -7.20
N LEU A 297 -34.63 23.28 -6.78
CA LEU A 297 -34.87 24.56 -6.10
C LEU A 297 -35.24 25.69 -7.07
N GLU A 298 -34.74 25.68 -8.30
CA GLU A 298 -35.11 26.64 -9.35
C GLU A 298 -36.49 26.35 -9.98
N PHE A 299 -36.99 25.12 -9.90
CA PHE A 299 -38.33 24.74 -10.38
C PHE A 299 -39.42 24.87 -9.30
N GLN A 300 -39.59 26.06 -8.72
CA GLN A 300 -40.90 26.44 -8.15
C GLN A 300 -41.83 26.85 -9.29
N PRO A 301 -42.94 26.14 -9.57
CA PRO A 301 -43.84 26.54 -10.64
C PRO A 301 -44.56 27.84 -10.23
N PRO A 302 -44.71 28.84 -11.13
CA PRO A 302 -45.84 29.75 -11.02
C PRO A 302 -47.11 28.90 -11.14
N ALA A 303 -48.03 29.10 -10.21
CA ALA A 303 -49.32 28.44 -10.19
C ALA A 303 -50.13 28.82 -11.43
N ASP A 304 -50.04 28.03 -12.50
CA ASP A 304 -50.98 28.13 -13.63
C ASP A 304 -51.44 26.73 -14.04
N PRO A 305 -52.75 26.42 -13.94
CA PRO A 305 -53.27 25.08 -14.13
C PRO A 305 -53.80 24.93 -15.55
N ASP A 306 -52.96 24.83 -16.57
CA ASP A 306 -53.41 24.27 -17.85
C ASP A 306 -52.28 23.82 -18.79
N GLN A 307 -52.59 22.71 -19.51
CA GLN A 307 -51.90 22.13 -20.67
C GLN A 307 -50.67 21.22 -20.45
N ASP A 308 -50.95 19.91 -20.54
CA ASP A 308 -50.30 18.87 -21.38
C ASP A 308 -48.76 18.72 -21.42
N ALA A 309 -48.02 19.41 -20.56
CA ALA A 309 -46.57 19.26 -20.39
C ALA A 309 -46.18 18.12 -19.42
N SER A 310 -47.15 17.42 -18.83
CA SER A 310 -46.90 16.34 -17.87
C SER A 310 -46.35 15.06 -18.52
N ARG A 311 -46.62 14.83 -19.80
CA ARG A 311 -46.11 13.66 -20.55
C ARG A 311 -44.68 13.84 -21.08
N SER A 312 -44.24 15.07 -21.38
CA SER A 312 -42.85 15.35 -21.77
C SER A 312 -41.92 15.47 -20.55
N ARG A 313 -42.42 15.98 -19.42
CA ARG A 313 -41.70 16.07 -18.14
C ARG A 313 -41.34 14.70 -17.54
N LEU A 314 -42.22 13.71 -17.65
CA LEU A 314 -41.95 12.32 -17.23
C LEU A 314 -40.92 11.61 -18.13
N ARG A 315 -40.84 12.00 -19.41
CA ARG A 315 -39.93 11.36 -20.38
C ARG A 315 -38.50 11.86 -20.25
N ASN A 316 -38.30 13.14 -19.96
CA ASN A 316 -36.97 13.74 -19.74
C ASN A 316 -36.43 13.58 -18.31
N ALA A 317 -37.29 13.32 -17.32
CA ALA A 317 -36.86 13.00 -15.96
C ALA A 317 -36.27 11.58 -15.84
N GLN A 318 -36.66 10.66 -16.74
CA GLN A 318 -36.14 9.29 -16.77
C GLN A 318 -34.68 9.19 -17.28
N GLU A 319 -34.18 10.21 -17.99
CA GLU A 319 -32.80 10.27 -18.49
C GLU A 319 -31.87 11.12 -17.60
N LYS A 320 -32.41 11.82 -16.59
CA LYS A 320 -31.60 12.68 -15.71
C LYS A 320 -31.02 11.88 -14.55
N MET A 321 -29.69 11.86 -14.46
CA MET A 321 -28.96 11.14 -13.43
C MET A 321 -29.14 11.82 -12.07
N VAL A 322 -29.85 11.15 -11.16
CA VAL A 322 -30.20 11.69 -9.83
C VAL A 322 -29.02 11.60 -8.85
N TYR A 323 -28.14 10.62 -9.03
CA TYR A 323 -27.00 10.40 -8.15
C TYR A 323 -25.69 10.35 -8.94
N SER A 324 -24.62 10.85 -8.34
CA SER A 324 -23.28 10.86 -8.89
C SER A 324 -22.29 10.11 -7.98
N LEU A 325 -21.23 9.57 -8.58
CA LEU A 325 -20.18 8.89 -7.81
C LEU A 325 -19.28 9.90 -7.10
N VAL A 326 -19.08 9.69 -5.80
CA VAL A 326 -18.31 10.56 -4.91
C VAL A 326 -17.28 9.77 -4.11
N SER A 327 -16.32 10.50 -3.51
CA SER A 327 -15.24 9.96 -2.70
C SER A 327 -15.47 10.28 -1.22
N VAL A 328 -15.80 9.27 -0.41
CA VAL A 328 -16.17 9.44 0.99
C VAL A 328 -15.03 8.95 1.91
N PRO A 329 -14.62 9.72 2.95
CA PRO A 329 -13.52 9.32 3.83
C PRO A 329 -13.79 8.07 4.69
N GLU A 330 -15.06 7.79 5.02
CA GLU A 330 -15.46 6.64 5.82
C GLU A 330 -16.34 5.70 5.00
N GLY A 331 -15.98 4.42 5.01
CA GLY A 331 -16.68 3.42 4.21
C GLY A 331 -17.74 2.65 4.98
N ASN A 332 -18.05 2.99 6.23
CA ASN A 332 -18.96 2.17 7.04
C ASN A 332 -20.42 2.25 6.55
N ASP A 333 -20.75 3.32 5.82
CA ASP A 333 -22.09 3.57 5.32
C ASP A 333 -22.50 2.64 4.18
N ILE A 334 -23.81 2.43 4.06
CA ILE A 334 -24.43 1.59 3.03
C ILE A 334 -24.29 2.22 1.63
N SER A 335 -24.10 3.55 1.56
CA SER A 335 -23.85 4.31 0.32
C SER A 335 -22.53 3.96 -0.37
N SER A 336 -21.63 3.23 0.31
CA SER A 336 -20.35 2.78 -0.25
C SER A 336 -20.39 1.35 -0.81
N ILE A 337 -21.54 0.67 -0.73
CA ILE A 337 -21.69 -0.75 -1.06
C ILE A 337 -22.22 -0.93 -2.50
N PHE A 338 -21.52 -1.77 -3.25
CA PHE A 338 -21.86 -2.14 -4.62
C PHE A 338 -22.03 -3.66 -4.77
N GLU A 339 -22.95 -4.05 -5.65
CA GLU A 339 -23.08 -5.42 -6.14
C GLU A 339 -22.51 -5.52 -7.56
N LEU A 340 -21.89 -6.66 -7.87
CA LEU A 340 -21.32 -6.95 -9.19
C LEU A 340 -22.27 -7.84 -9.99
N ASP A 341 -22.71 -7.36 -11.14
CA ASP A 341 -23.49 -8.14 -12.09
C ASP A 341 -22.58 -8.67 -13.22
N PRO A 342 -22.58 -9.99 -13.48
CA PRO A 342 -21.78 -10.57 -14.55
C PRO A 342 -22.37 -10.21 -15.93
N THR A 343 -21.51 -9.89 -16.89
CA THR A 343 -21.93 -9.69 -18.29
C THR A 343 -22.14 -11.00 -19.05
N THR A 344 -21.74 -12.13 -18.47
CA THR A 344 -21.90 -13.47 -19.05
C THR A 344 -22.80 -14.31 -18.15
N LEU A 345 -23.57 -15.24 -18.74
CA LEU A 345 -24.41 -16.18 -17.98
C LEU A 345 -23.52 -17.05 -17.08
N ARG A 346 -23.43 -16.67 -15.80
CA ARG A 346 -22.71 -17.38 -14.73
C ARG A 346 -23.66 -17.58 -13.55
N GLY A 347 -23.56 -18.71 -12.88
CA GLY A 347 -24.32 -18.95 -11.64
C GLY A 347 -23.85 -18.03 -10.51
N GLY A 348 -24.78 -17.51 -9.70
CA GLY A 348 -24.49 -16.56 -8.61
C GLY A 348 -23.52 -17.07 -7.53
N ASP A 349 -23.40 -18.39 -7.37
CA ASP A 349 -22.51 -19.03 -6.41
C ASP A 349 -21.08 -19.26 -6.95
N SER A 350 -20.79 -18.80 -8.17
CA SER A 350 -19.45 -18.89 -8.74
C SER A 350 -18.55 -17.75 -8.27
N LEU A 351 -17.25 -18.04 -8.16
CA LEU A 351 -16.22 -17.05 -7.86
C LEU A 351 -16.10 -16.05 -9.01
N VAL A 352 -15.86 -14.78 -8.68
CA VAL A 352 -15.57 -13.73 -9.67
C VAL A 352 -14.19 -14.00 -10.29
N PRO A 353 -14.08 -14.31 -11.59
CA PRO A 353 -12.79 -14.55 -12.23
C PRO A 353 -11.93 -13.28 -12.29
N ARG A 354 -10.60 -13.46 -12.29
CA ARG A 354 -9.66 -12.36 -12.57
C ARG A 354 -9.87 -11.84 -13.99
N ASN A 355 -9.89 -10.52 -14.17
CA ASN A 355 -10.11 -9.87 -15.48
C ASN A 355 -11.52 -10.08 -16.05
N SER A 356 -12.54 -9.98 -15.19
CA SER A 356 -13.94 -10.06 -15.59
C SER A 356 -14.52 -8.70 -15.97
N TYR A 357 -15.50 -8.73 -16.88
CA TYR A 357 -16.37 -7.60 -17.16
C TYR A 357 -17.58 -7.66 -16.23
N VAL A 358 -17.81 -6.57 -15.52
CA VAL A 358 -18.85 -6.46 -14.50
C VAL A 358 -19.64 -5.18 -14.71
N ARG A 359 -20.89 -5.19 -14.28
CA ARG A 359 -21.66 -3.97 -14.07
C ARG A 359 -21.76 -3.69 -12.59
N LEU A 360 -21.72 -2.41 -12.23
CA LEU A 360 -21.79 -1.97 -10.85
C LEU A 360 -23.20 -1.50 -10.55
N ARG A 361 -23.85 -2.17 -9.59
CA ARG A 361 -25.14 -1.77 -9.03
C ARG A 361 -24.91 -1.19 -7.64
N HIS A 362 -25.36 0.04 -7.40
CA HIS A 362 -25.30 0.66 -6.09
C HIS A 362 -26.44 0.13 -5.21
N LEU A 363 -26.11 -0.38 -4.02
CA LEU A 363 -27.07 -1.10 -3.19
C LEU A 363 -28.14 -0.16 -2.58
N CYS A 364 -27.72 1.00 -2.07
CA CYS A 364 -28.60 1.92 -1.34
C CYS A 364 -29.70 2.52 -2.22
N THR A 365 -29.35 2.96 -3.43
CA THR A 365 -30.29 3.61 -4.36
C THR A 365 -30.87 2.65 -5.40
N ASN A 366 -30.37 1.41 -5.46
CA ASN A 366 -30.71 0.43 -6.49
C ASN A 366 -30.53 0.96 -7.93
N THR A 367 -29.50 1.77 -8.15
CA THR A 367 -29.16 2.35 -9.47
C THR A 367 -27.89 1.71 -10.04
N TRP A 368 -27.76 1.73 -11.35
CA TRP A 368 -26.60 1.23 -12.09
C TRP A 368 -25.66 2.38 -12.41
N VAL A 369 -24.36 2.14 -12.33
CA VAL A 369 -23.32 3.13 -12.66
C VAL A 369 -23.24 3.33 -14.17
N HIS A 370 -23.31 4.58 -14.63
CA HIS A 370 -23.22 4.98 -16.04
C HIS A 370 -22.19 6.09 -16.23
N SER A 371 -21.41 5.97 -17.31
CA SER A 371 -20.54 7.01 -17.81
C SER A 371 -21.34 8.18 -18.37
N THR A 372 -20.81 9.40 -18.17
CA THR A 372 -21.37 10.61 -18.80
C THR A 372 -20.31 11.30 -19.62
N ASN A 373 -20.75 12.13 -20.57
CA ASN A 373 -19.88 13.04 -21.29
C ASN A 373 -19.83 14.43 -20.65
N ILE A 374 -20.31 14.59 -19.41
CA ILE A 374 -20.34 15.86 -18.70
C ILE A 374 -18.96 16.09 -18.07
N PRO A 375 -18.20 17.13 -18.49
CA PRO A 375 -16.92 17.42 -17.89
C PRO A 375 -17.09 18.13 -16.53
N ILE A 376 -16.23 17.77 -15.57
CA ILE A 376 -16.12 18.47 -14.28
C ILE A 376 -15.27 19.73 -14.45
N ASP A 377 -14.23 19.67 -15.28
CA ASP A 377 -13.28 20.73 -15.57
C ASP A 377 -13.74 21.65 -16.71
N LYS A 378 -14.94 22.24 -16.59
CA LYS A 378 -15.55 23.12 -17.60
C LYS A 378 -14.73 24.37 -17.95
N GLU A 379 -13.85 24.79 -17.05
CA GLU A 379 -13.03 26.00 -17.21
C GLU A 379 -11.71 25.76 -17.98
N GLU A 380 -11.32 24.50 -18.17
CA GLU A 380 -10.09 24.14 -18.89
C GLU A 380 -10.34 24.07 -20.41
N GLU A 381 -9.38 24.53 -21.22
CA GLU A 381 -9.50 24.53 -22.70
C GLU A 381 -9.72 23.12 -23.27
N LYS A 382 -9.23 22.09 -22.56
CA LYS A 382 -9.41 20.68 -22.91
C LYS A 382 -9.81 19.88 -21.67
N PRO A 383 -11.11 19.63 -21.45
CA PRO A 383 -11.56 18.88 -20.29
C PRO A 383 -11.10 17.43 -20.38
N VAL A 384 -10.53 16.93 -19.29
CA VAL A 384 -10.02 15.56 -19.16
C VAL A 384 -10.76 14.76 -18.10
N MET A 385 -11.62 15.40 -17.30
CA MET A 385 -12.34 14.79 -16.19
C MET A 385 -13.82 14.64 -16.52
N LEU A 386 -14.27 13.43 -16.81
CA LEU A 386 -15.69 13.15 -17.10
C LEU A 386 -16.40 12.62 -15.86
N LYS A 387 -17.54 13.24 -15.52
CA LYS A 387 -18.40 12.84 -14.40
C LYS A 387 -18.99 11.45 -14.65
N ILE A 388 -19.30 10.76 -13.56
CA ILE A 388 -19.97 9.46 -13.60
C ILE A 388 -21.22 9.58 -12.76
N GLY A 389 -22.35 9.20 -13.34
CA GLY A 389 -23.63 9.21 -12.67
C GLY A 389 -24.17 7.80 -12.49
N THR A 390 -25.35 7.73 -11.89
CA THR A 390 -26.10 6.49 -11.78
C THR A 390 -27.52 6.69 -12.30
N SER A 391 -28.08 5.63 -12.89
CA SER A 391 -29.42 5.60 -13.46
C SER A 391 -30.13 4.30 -13.06
N PRO A 392 -31.46 4.31 -12.85
CA PRO A 392 -32.21 3.09 -12.56
C PRO A 392 -32.28 2.13 -13.76
N VAL A 393 -32.03 2.61 -14.98
CA VAL A 393 -32.05 1.80 -16.20
C VAL A 393 -30.82 0.91 -16.25
N LYS A 394 -30.98 -0.39 -16.54
CA LYS A 394 -29.86 -1.30 -16.76
C LYS A 394 -29.41 -1.21 -18.21
N GLU A 395 -28.24 -0.64 -18.48
CA GLU A 395 -27.65 -0.63 -19.81
C GLU A 395 -26.57 -1.71 -19.98
N ASP A 396 -26.67 -2.48 -21.07
CA ASP A 396 -25.74 -3.58 -21.31
C ASP A 396 -24.33 -3.11 -21.69
N LYS A 397 -24.21 -1.91 -22.27
CA LYS A 397 -22.96 -1.31 -22.77
C LYS A 397 -22.08 -0.72 -21.65
N GLU A 398 -22.69 -0.37 -20.53
CA GLU A 398 -22.01 0.26 -19.38
C GLU A 398 -21.36 -0.82 -18.50
N ALA A 399 -20.28 -1.41 -19.04
CA ALA A 399 -19.51 -2.46 -18.39
C ALA A 399 -18.11 -1.98 -18.01
N PHE A 400 -17.67 -2.37 -16.80
CA PHE A 400 -16.31 -2.16 -16.30
C PHE A 400 -15.53 -3.46 -16.35
N ALA A 401 -14.32 -3.42 -16.90
CA ALA A 401 -13.34 -4.48 -16.76
C ALA A 401 -12.57 -4.29 -15.44
N ILE A 402 -12.55 -5.34 -14.62
CA ILE A 402 -11.73 -5.40 -13.40
C ILE A 402 -10.32 -5.84 -13.79
N VAL A 403 -9.40 -4.89 -13.96
CA VAL A 403 -8.01 -5.21 -14.34
C VAL A 403 -7.17 -5.45 -13.07
N PRO A 404 -6.64 -6.66 -12.86
CA PRO A 404 -5.82 -6.95 -11.69
C PRO A 404 -4.47 -6.23 -11.76
N VAL A 405 -4.02 -5.74 -10.61
CA VAL A 405 -2.75 -5.03 -10.45
C VAL A 405 -1.73 -5.93 -9.76
N SER A 406 -0.47 -5.86 -10.19
CA SER A 406 0.58 -6.67 -9.57
C SER A 406 0.91 -6.14 -8.16
N PRO A 407 1.14 -7.02 -7.16
CA PRO A 407 1.54 -6.59 -5.82
C PRO A 407 2.85 -5.78 -5.79
N ALA A 408 3.74 -5.99 -6.77
CA ALA A 408 4.98 -5.22 -6.89
C ALA A 408 4.72 -3.74 -7.20
N GLU A 409 3.77 -3.45 -8.09
CA GLU A 409 3.40 -2.09 -8.46
C GLU A 409 2.82 -1.32 -7.25
N VAL A 410 1.99 -1.98 -6.43
CA VAL A 410 1.43 -1.32 -5.25
C VAL A 410 2.47 -1.15 -4.14
N ARG A 411 3.42 -2.08 -3.99
CA ARG A 411 4.58 -1.85 -3.11
C ARG A 411 5.43 -0.67 -3.56
N ASP A 412 5.67 -0.52 -4.86
CA ASP A 412 6.41 0.61 -5.42
C ASP A 412 5.69 1.94 -5.14
N LEU A 413 4.35 1.97 -5.23
CA LEU A 413 3.53 3.13 -4.86
C LEU A 413 3.57 3.42 -3.36
N ASP A 414 3.35 2.40 -2.53
CA ASP A 414 3.39 2.51 -1.07
C ASP A 414 4.76 3.09 -0.63
N PHE A 415 5.86 2.61 -1.24
CA PHE A 415 7.21 3.09 -0.96
C PHE A 415 7.37 4.56 -1.34
N ALA A 416 6.90 4.94 -2.53
CA ALA A 416 6.95 6.32 -2.99
C ALA A 416 6.17 7.28 -2.07
N ASN A 417 4.99 6.87 -1.62
CA ASN A 417 4.15 7.63 -0.68
C ASN A 417 4.82 7.81 0.67
N ASP A 418 5.37 6.73 1.24
CA ASP A 418 6.05 6.77 2.53
C ASP A 418 7.33 7.61 2.45
N ALA A 419 8.13 7.42 1.40
CA ALA A 419 9.33 8.21 1.14
C ALA A 419 9.01 9.71 1.05
N SER A 420 7.94 10.09 0.35
CA SER A 420 7.51 11.49 0.23
C SER A 420 7.17 12.11 1.60
N LYS A 421 6.46 11.38 2.47
CA LYS A 421 6.09 11.83 3.82
C LYS A 421 7.31 11.97 4.73
N VAL A 422 8.21 10.99 4.71
CA VAL A 422 9.45 11.00 5.51
C VAL A 422 10.36 12.15 5.06
N LEU A 423 10.58 12.32 3.75
CA LEU A 423 11.37 13.42 3.20
C LEU A 423 10.77 14.78 3.54
N GLY A 424 9.44 14.94 3.43
CA GLY A 424 8.76 16.17 3.78
C GLY A 424 8.88 16.52 5.27
N SER A 425 8.75 15.52 6.16
CA SER A 425 8.94 15.72 7.61
C SER A 425 10.36 16.16 7.93
N ILE A 426 11.36 15.53 7.30
CA ILE A 426 12.77 15.83 7.58
C ILE A 426 13.20 17.16 6.94
N ALA A 427 12.69 17.49 5.76
CA ALA A 427 12.89 18.81 5.15
C ALA A 427 12.40 19.92 6.09
N GLY A 428 11.20 19.77 6.68
CA GLY A 428 10.68 20.75 7.65
C GLY A 428 11.48 20.82 8.96
N LYS A 429 12.11 19.74 9.40
CA LYS A 429 13.05 19.77 10.55
C LYS A 429 14.38 20.42 10.19
N LEU A 430 14.82 20.25 8.94
CA LEU A 430 16.05 20.82 8.42
C LEU A 430 15.92 22.34 8.25
N GLU A 431 14.77 22.85 7.80
CA GLU A 431 14.44 24.29 7.78
C GLU A 431 14.55 24.92 9.18
N LYS A 432 14.21 24.16 10.23
CA LYS A 432 14.29 24.61 11.64
C LYS A 432 15.64 24.33 12.31
N GLY A 433 16.61 23.72 11.62
CA GLY A 433 17.92 23.37 12.18
C GLY A 433 17.94 22.28 13.26
N THR A 434 16.84 21.55 13.48
CA THR A 434 16.68 20.61 14.62
C THR A 434 17.05 19.15 14.31
N ILE A 435 17.73 18.89 13.20
CA ILE A 435 17.97 17.53 12.69
C ILE A 435 18.98 16.74 13.53
N THR A 436 18.61 15.52 13.94
CA THR A 436 19.49 14.61 14.69
C THR A 436 20.43 13.81 13.78
N GLN A 437 21.51 13.24 14.35
CA GLN A 437 22.44 12.39 13.61
C GLN A 437 21.79 11.10 13.07
N ASN A 438 20.84 10.53 13.82
CA ASN A 438 20.11 9.33 13.40
C ASN A 438 19.15 9.62 12.24
N GLU A 439 18.45 10.75 12.27
CA GLU A 439 17.60 11.18 11.15
C GLU A 439 18.44 11.43 9.90
N ARG A 440 19.62 12.06 10.05
CA ARG A 440 20.55 12.26 8.93
C ARG A 440 20.95 10.92 8.28
N ARG A 441 21.33 9.93 9.08
CA ARG A 441 21.64 8.57 8.58
C ARG A 441 20.44 7.91 7.89
N SER A 442 19.24 8.14 8.42
CA SER A 442 17.99 7.61 7.85
C SER A 442 17.66 8.24 6.50
N VAL A 443 17.85 9.56 6.35
CA VAL A 443 17.70 10.26 5.05
C VAL A 443 18.70 9.75 4.04
N THR A 444 19.97 9.60 4.43
CA THR A 444 21.00 9.07 3.54
C THR A 444 20.61 7.70 2.99
N LYS A 445 20.24 6.76 3.86
CA LYS A 445 19.77 5.42 3.46
C LYS A 445 18.54 5.50 2.55
N LEU A 446 17.56 6.34 2.88
CA LEU A 446 16.36 6.51 2.04
C LEU A 446 16.68 7.06 0.65
N LEU A 447 17.62 8.01 0.53
CA LEU A 447 18.05 8.54 -0.76
C LEU A 447 18.82 7.52 -1.58
N GLU A 448 19.66 6.69 -0.95
CA GLU A 448 20.30 5.55 -1.60
C GLU A 448 19.26 4.56 -2.14
N ASP A 449 18.28 4.19 -1.31
CA ASP A 449 17.17 3.30 -1.70
C ASP A 449 16.35 3.90 -2.86
N LEU A 450 16.17 5.23 -2.90
CA LEU A 450 15.49 5.92 -4.02
C LEU A 450 16.28 5.84 -5.34
N VAL A 451 17.62 5.86 -5.29
CA VAL A 451 18.43 5.68 -6.51
C VAL A 451 18.25 4.27 -7.05
N TYR A 452 18.34 3.26 -6.20
CA TYR A 452 18.10 1.86 -6.58
C TYR A 452 16.66 1.62 -7.04
N PHE A 453 15.70 2.29 -6.41
CA PHE A 453 14.29 2.24 -6.80
C PHE A 453 14.09 2.69 -8.24
N VAL A 454 14.54 3.89 -8.62
CA VAL A 454 14.36 4.43 -9.98
C VAL A 454 15.05 3.58 -11.05
N THR A 455 16.20 3.02 -10.70
CA THR A 455 17.07 2.28 -11.64
C THR A 455 16.70 0.80 -11.75
N GLY A 456 15.94 0.26 -10.79
CA GLY A 456 15.54 -1.15 -10.77
C GLY A 456 16.62 -2.11 -10.28
N GLY A 457 17.77 -1.60 -9.83
CA GLY A 457 18.87 -2.41 -9.30
C GLY A 457 18.66 -2.82 -7.85
N THR A 458 19.26 -3.93 -7.44
CA THR A 458 19.41 -4.32 -6.03
C THR A 458 20.70 -3.74 -5.47
N ASN A 459 20.69 -3.32 -4.21
CA ASN A 459 21.88 -2.76 -3.55
C ASN A 459 22.98 -3.83 -3.43
N SER A 460 24.07 -3.67 -4.20
CA SER A 460 25.22 -4.58 -4.22
C SER A 460 26.32 -4.20 -3.21
N GLY A 461 26.09 -3.16 -2.38
CA GLY A 461 27.08 -2.64 -1.44
C GLY A 461 28.17 -1.76 -2.06
N GLN A 462 28.02 -1.40 -3.34
CA GLN A 462 28.86 -0.40 -4.02
C GLN A 462 28.39 1.02 -3.70
N ASP A 463 29.30 2.00 -3.81
CA ASP A 463 28.92 3.42 -3.69
C ASP A 463 27.92 3.77 -4.80
N VAL A 464 26.72 4.18 -4.38
CA VAL A 464 25.57 4.51 -5.21
C VAL A 464 25.91 5.60 -6.24
N LEU A 465 26.90 6.44 -5.94
CA LEU A 465 27.36 7.50 -6.82
C LEU A 465 28.15 6.97 -8.04
N GLU A 466 28.80 5.81 -7.92
CA GLU A 466 29.68 5.24 -8.96
C GLU A 466 28.96 4.26 -9.89
N VAL A 467 27.79 3.73 -9.48
CA VAL A 467 27.06 2.75 -10.27
C VAL A 467 26.50 3.38 -11.56
N VAL A 468 26.91 2.84 -12.71
CA VAL A 468 26.35 3.17 -14.03
C VAL A 468 25.09 2.34 -14.22
N PHE A 469 23.93 2.98 -14.09
CA PHE A 469 22.66 2.29 -14.18
C PHE A 469 22.20 2.14 -15.63
N SER A 470 21.64 0.98 -15.95
CA SER A 470 20.90 0.74 -17.19
C SER A 470 19.60 1.55 -17.24
N LYS A 471 18.96 1.59 -18.41
CA LYS A 471 17.74 2.34 -18.71
C LYS A 471 16.75 2.38 -17.53
N PRO A 472 16.41 3.56 -17.00
CA PRO A 472 15.55 3.69 -15.82
C PRO A 472 14.13 3.19 -16.08
N ASN A 473 13.45 2.72 -15.03
CA ASN A 473 12.07 2.25 -15.15
C ASN A 473 11.10 3.45 -15.26
N ARG A 474 10.41 3.51 -16.40
CA ARG A 474 9.52 4.63 -16.77
C ARG A 474 8.32 4.79 -15.82
N GLU A 475 7.79 3.69 -15.29
CA GLU A 475 6.67 3.73 -14.34
C GLU A 475 7.13 4.21 -12.96
N ARG A 476 8.33 3.83 -12.52
CA ARG A 476 8.91 4.34 -11.27
C ARG A 476 9.27 5.82 -11.36
N GLN A 477 9.81 6.28 -12.49
CA GLN A 477 10.03 7.71 -12.75
C GLN A 477 8.71 8.50 -12.71
N LYS A 478 7.61 7.90 -13.18
CA LYS A 478 6.28 8.50 -13.12
C LYS A 478 5.79 8.61 -11.67
N LEU A 479 5.95 7.56 -10.86
CA LEU A 479 5.62 7.57 -9.43
C LEU A 479 6.39 8.67 -8.67
N MET A 480 7.69 8.85 -8.95
CA MET A 480 8.51 9.91 -8.34
C MET A 480 7.92 11.32 -8.51
N ARG A 481 7.30 11.59 -9.66
CA ARG A 481 6.60 12.86 -9.91
C ARG A 481 5.21 12.87 -9.28
N GLU A 482 4.39 11.84 -9.55
CA GLU A 482 2.98 11.81 -9.12
C GLU A 482 2.84 11.87 -7.60
N GLN A 483 3.75 11.23 -6.85
CA GLN A 483 3.76 11.23 -5.38
C GLN A 483 4.56 12.40 -4.78
N ASN A 484 4.84 13.44 -5.56
CA ASN A 484 5.51 14.67 -5.13
C ASN A 484 6.92 14.48 -4.54
N ILE A 485 7.59 13.35 -4.77
CA ILE A 485 8.95 13.11 -4.22
C ILE A 485 9.93 14.15 -4.75
N LEU A 486 9.85 14.47 -6.05
CA LEU A 486 10.72 15.51 -6.65
C LEU A 486 10.56 16.87 -5.95
N LYS A 487 9.32 17.25 -5.60
CA LYS A 487 9.05 18.49 -4.85
C LYS A 487 9.70 18.45 -3.46
N GLN A 488 9.65 17.30 -2.77
CA GLN A 488 10.32 17.16 -1.47
C GLN A 488 11.84 17.15 -1.58
N ILE A 489 12.41 16.58 -2.65
CA ILE A 489 13.86 16.64 -2.91
C ILE A 489 14.32 18.08 -3.11
N PHE A 490 13.57 18.89 -3.89
CA PHE A 490 13.88 20.31 -4.04
C PHE A 490 13.79 21.07 -2.72
N LYS A 491 12.74 20.81 -1.92
CA LYS A 491 12.63 21.37 -0.57
C LYS A 491 13.81 20.96 0.31
N LEU A 492 14.24 19.69 0.27
CA LEU A 492 15.39 19.21 1.03
C LEU A 492 16.70 19.90 0.61
N LEU A 493 16.85 20.24 -0.67
CA LEU A 493 17.99 21.00 -1.18
C LEU A 493 17.94 22.49 -0.79
N GLN A 494 16.75 23.08 -0.67
CA GLN A 494 16.55 24.49 -0.30
C GLN A 494 16.58 24.73 1.22
N ALA A 495 16.01 23.80 1.98
CA ALA A 495 15.84 23.85 3.44
C ALA A 495 17.10 24.28 4.22
N PRO A 496 18.30 23.71 3.97
CA PRO A 496 19.49 24.11 4.73
C PRO A 496 20.01 25.51 4.42
N PHE A 497 19.56 26.13 3.32
CA PHE A 497 19.98 27.48 2.88
C PHE A 497 18.89 28.55 3.04
N THR A 498 17.68 28.16 3.46
CA THR A 498 16.57 29.09 3.62
C THR A 498 16.66 29.73 5.00
N ASP A 499 16.61 31.07 5.05
CA ASP A 499 16.57 31.80 6.31
C ASP A 499 15.14 31.84 6.85
N CYS A 500 14.93 31.26 8.04
CA CYS A 500 13.64 31.24 8.74
C CYS A 500 13.59 32.23 9.92
N GLY A 501 14.48 33.22 9.96
CA GLY A 501 14.54 34.27 10.97
C GLY A 501 15.66 34.12 12.00
N ASP A 502 16.37 32.98 12.00
CA ASP A 502 17.54 32.69 12.86
C ASP A 502 18.83 32.52 12.03
N GLY A 503 18.78 32.87 10.73
CA GLY A 503 19.83 32.63 9.74
C GLY A 503 19.73 31.24 9.08
N PRO A 504 20.33 31.06 7.89
CA PRO A 504 20.39 29.76 7.23
C PRO A 504 21.29 28.79 8.03
N MET A 505 20.85 27.54 8.15
CA MET A 505 21.59 26.49 8.85
C MET A 505 23.01 26.27 8.30
N LEU A 506 23.17 26.43 6.99
CA LEU A 506 24.42 26.24 6.26
C LEU A 506 24.59 27.34 5.22
N ARG A 507 25.79 27.93 5.16
CA ARG A 507 26.19 28.75 4.01
C ARG A 507 26.83 27.87 2.95
N LEU A 508 26.66 28.22 1.68
CA LEU A 508 27.21 27.45 0.56
C LEU A 508 28.75 27.29 0.65
N GLU A 509 29.42 28.29 1.21
CA GLU A 509 30.86 28.33 1.44
C GLU A 509 31.33 27.31 2.49
N GLU A 510 30.48 27.00 3.48
CA GLU A 510 30.77 26.07 4.58
C GLU A 510 30.59 24.60 4.17
N LEU A 511 29.96 24.31 3.02
CA LEU A 511 29.82 22.94 2.53
C LEU A 511 31.15 22.28 2.20
N GLY A 512 32.22 23.05 2.02
CA GLY A 512 33.60 22.60 1.80
C GLY A 512 34.24 21.91 3.02
N ASP A 513 33.70 22.14 4.22
CA ASP A 513 34.24 21.59 5.46
C ASP A 513 33.93 20.09 5.65
N GLN A 514 34.88 19.38 6.26
CA GLN A 514 34.69 17.96 6.63
C GLN A 514 33.54 17.75 7.63
N ARG A 515 33.24 18.77 8.46
CA ARG A 515 32.13 18.76 9.42
C ARG A 515 30.76 18.56 8.73
N HIS A 516 30.65 19.01 7.48
CA HIS A 516 29.43 18.92 6.67
C HIS A 516 29.51 17.86 5.57
N ALA A 517 30.51 16.97 5.60
CA ALA A 517 30.63 15.87 4.65
C ALA A 517 29.34 15.00 4.52
N PRO A 518 28.61 14.67 5.62
CA PRO A 518 27.34 13.94 5.50
C PRO A 518 26.26 14.71 4.73
N PHE A 519 26.20 16.04 4.87
CA PHE A 519 25.26 16.87 4.12
C PHE A 519 25.65 16.98 2.65
N ARG A 520 26.94 17.14 2.35
CA ARG A 520 27.45 17.12 0.98
C ARG A 520 27.07 15.81 0.28
N HIS A 521 27.18 14.68 0.99
CA HIS A 521 26.78 13.38 0.47
C HIS A 521 25.26 13.30 0.21
N ILE A 522 24.42 13.80 1.13
CA ILE A 522 22.96 13.91 0.92
C ILE A 522 22.64 14.72 -0.34
N CYS A 523 23.26 15.90 -0.53
CA CYS A 523 23.05 16.72 -1.71
C CYS A 523 23.46 15.98 -3.00
N ARG A 524 24.60 15.28 -3.00
CA ARG A 524 25.04 14.46 -4.14
C ARG A 524 24.03 13.37 -4.49
N LEU A 525 23.48 12.69 -3.49
CA LEU A 525 22.42 11.69 -3.69
C LEU A 525 21.16 12.33 -4.27
N CYS A 526 20.73 13.49 -3.77
CA CYS A 526 19.59 14.23 -4.34
C CYS A 526 19.79 14.55 -5.83
N TYR A 527 20.95 15.08 -6.22
CA TYR A 527 21.27 15.35 -7.63
C TYR A 527 21.32 14.07 -8.47
N ARG A 528 21.79 12.96 -7.90
CA ARG A 528 21.81 11.65 -8.58
C ARG A 528 20.39 11.14 -8.84
N VAL A 529 19.50 11.22 -7.85
CA VAL A 529 18.08 10.87 -8.01
C VAL A 529 17.42 11.75 -9.08
N LEU A 530 17.66 13.06 -9.05
CA LEU A 530 17.14 13.99 -10.04
C LEU A 530 17.60 13.63 -11.47
N ARG A 531 18.89 13.36 -11.66
CA ARG A 531 19.46 12.96 -12.96
C ARG A 531 18.75 11.72 -13.52
N HIS A 532 18.60 10.67 -12.69
CA HIS A 532 17.93 9.43 -13.11
C HIS A 532 16.43 9.62 -13.34
N SER A 533 15.79 10.54 -12.62
CA SER A 533 14.36 10.83 -12.80
C SER A 533 14.04 11.58 -14.11
N GLN A 534 15.02 12.29 -14.68
CA GLN A 534 14.88 13.13 -15.88
C GLN A 534 15.37 12.43 -17.16
N GLN A 535 16.18 11.39 -17.03
CA GLN A 535 16.72 10.63 -18.16
C GLN A 535 15.58 10.03 -18.99
N ASP A 536 15.57 10.33 -20.29
CA ASP A 536 14.61 9.85 -21.29
C ASP A 536 13.12 10.17 -21.00
N TYR A 537 12.83 11.17 -20.14
CA TYR A 537 11.46 11.50 -19.74
C TYR A 537 11.16 13.00 -19.74
N ARG A 538 10.74 13.52 -20.91
CA ARG A 538 10.45 14.95 -21.16
C ARG A 538 9.51 15.61 -20.14
N LYS A 539 8.48 14.90 -19.67
CA LYS A 539 7.54 15.48 -18.69
C LYS A 539 8.18 15.77 -17.31
N ASN A 540 9.26 15.06 -16.95
CA ASN A 540 10.01 15.35 -15.72
C ASN A 540 11.05 16.47 -15.97
N GLN A 541 11.55 16.62 -17.19
CA GLN A 541 12.43 17.73 -17.59
C GLN A 541 11.70 19.08 -17.51
N VAL A 542 10.46 19.15 -18.01
CA VAL A 542 9.64 20.38 -17.94
C VAL A 542 9.28 20.72 -16.48
N GLY A 543 8.95 19.71 -15.66
CA GLY A 543 8.63 19.93 -14.24
C GLY A 543 9.81 20.40 -13.39
N ALA A 544 11.05 20.13 -13.82
CA ALA A 544 12.26 20.61 -13.16
C ALA A 544 12.73 21.99 -13.66
N GLY A 545 12.35 22.39 -14.87
CA GLY A 545 12.72 23.70 -15.45
C GLY A 545 11.81 24.86 -15.03
N GLY A 546 10.68 24.58 -14.37
CA GLY A 546 9.69 25.60 -13.97
C GLY A 546 9.70 25.97 -12.48
N ARG A 547 10.72 25.59 -11.70
CA ARG A 547 10.84 25.93 -10.28
C ARG A 547 12.25 26.31 -9.89
#